data_AF-A0A354DIF0-F1
#
_entry.id   AF-A0A354DIF0-F1
#
_cell.length_a   1.000
_cell.length_b   1.000
_cell.length_c   1.000
_cell.angle_alpha   90.00
_cell.angle_beta   90.00
_cell.angle_gamma   90.00
#
_symmetry.space_group_name_H-M   'P 1'
#
loop_
_entity.id
_entity.type
_entity.pdbx_description
1 polymer ?
#
loop_
_entity_poly.entity_id
_entity_poly.type
_entity_poly.pdbx_seq_one_letter_code
_entity_poly.pdbx_strand_id
1 'polypeptide(L)' 'MNQYSLVEVSVENQVAIVTLNRPPFNPLNKELFSKVYLLMEELEQNQEVRVIIITGSGEK' A
#
# COMPACT_ATOMS: atom_id res chain seq x y z
N MET A 1 -5.80 -8.15 -13.42
CA MET A 1 -6.18 -7.87 -12.03
C MET A 1 -5.13 -8.55 -11.14
N ASN A 2 -4.00 -7.87 -10.91
CA ASN A 2 -2.87 -8.50 -10.22
C ASN A 2 -3.18 -8.64 -8.72
N GLN A 3 -3.07 -9.87 -8.22
CA GLN A 3 -3.22 -10.20 -6.81
C GLN A 3 -2.08 -9.59 -5.99
N TYR A 4 -2.36 -8.50 -5.28
CA TYR A 4 -1.48 -7.96 -4.27
C TYR A 4 -1.68 -8.68 -2.93
N SER A 5 -1.22 -9.92 -2.83
CA SER A 5 -1.35 -10.74 -1.60
C SER A 5 -0.63 -10.19 -0.35
N LEU A 6 0.09 -9.07 -0.47
CA LEU A 6 0.87 -8.45 0.62
C LEU A 6 0.50 -6.98 0.88
N VAL A 7 -0.19 -6.31 -0.04
CA VAL A 7 -0.50 -4.87 0.05
C VAL A 7 -1.88 -4.64 -0.55
N GLU A 8 -2.78 -4.00 0.17
CA GLU A 8 -4.08 -3.60 -0.33
C GLU A 8 -4.12 -2.10 -0.55
N VAL A 9 -4.82 -1.65 -1.58
CA VAL A 9 -4.90 -0.22 -1.94
C VAL A 9 -6.33 0.15 -2.23
N SER A 10 -6.81 1.20 -1.58
CA SER A 10 -8.06 1.87 -1.92
C SER A 10 -7.80 3.35 -2.16
N VAL A 11 -8.55 3.96 -3.07
CA VAL A 11 -8.50 5.40 -3.34
C VAL A 11 -9.88 5.96 -3.13
N GLU A 12 -10.03 6.83 -2.13
CA GLU A 12 -11.29 7.48 -1.80
C GLU A 12 -11.05 8.94 -1.43
N ASN A 13 -11.88 9.86 -1.92
CA ASN A 13 -11.78 11.30 -1.62
C ASN A 13 -10.38 11.89 -1.87
N GLN A 14 -9.69 11.41 -2.91
CA GLN A 14 -8.32 11.79 -3.27
C GLN A 14 -7.24 11.33 -2.28
N VAL A 15 -7.57 10.37 -1.42
CA VAL A 15 -6.65 9.75 -0.47
C VAL A 15 -6.45 8.29 -0.87
N ALA A 16 -5.19 7.92 -1.14
CA ALA A 16 -4.81 6.53 -1.32
C ALA A 16 -4.46 5.91 0.04
N ILE A 17 -5.16 4.85 0.42
CA ILE A 17 -4.90 4.08 1.64
C ILE A 17 -4.20 2.79 1.23
N VAL A 18 -2.95 2.65 1.64
CA VAL A 18 -2.09 1.51 1.38
C VAL A 18 -1.97 0.69 2.66
N THR A 19 -2.55 -0.51 2.67
CA THR A 19 -2.58 -1.41 3.82
C THR A 19 -1.60 -2.56 3.61
N LEU A 20 -0.58 -2.68 4.46
CA LEU A 20 0.34 -3.81 4.47
C LEU A 20 -0.38 -5.03 5.09
N ASN A 21 -0.67 -6.05 4.30
CA ASN A 21 -1.44 -7.23 4.71
C ASN A 21 -0.53 -8.42 5.07
N ARG A 22 0.30 -8.29 6.11
CA ARG A 22 1.20 -9.36 6.60
C ARG A 22 1.24 -9.43 8.14
N PRO A 23 0.11 -9.68 8.81
CA PRO A 23 0.07 -9.82 10.26
C PRO A 23 0.94 -10.99 10.76
N PRO A 24 1.44 -10.98 12.01
CA PRO A 24 1.24 -9.96 13.05
C PRO A 24 2.31 -8.85 13.09
N PHE A 25 3.49 -9.03 12.48
CA PHE A 25 4.60 -8.07 12.59
C PHE A 25 4.92 -7.29 11.31
N ASN A 26 4.14 -7.49 10.23
CA ASN A 26 4.34 -6.89 8.91
C ASN A 26 5.82 -6.74 8.50
N PRO A 27 6.68 -7.78 8.61
CA PRO A 27 8.11 -7.58 8.40
C PRO A 27 8.38 -7.13 6.98
N LEU A 28 9.01 -5.95 6.87
CA LEU A 28 9.45 -5.31 5.63
C LEU A 28 10.62 -6.12 5.04
N ASN A 29 10.29 -7.23 4.40
CA ASN A 29 11.27 -7.96 3.59
C ASN A 29 11.48 -7.23 2.26
N LYS A 30 12.55 -7.61 1.54
CA LYS A 30 12.90 -7.00 0.25
C LYS A 30 11.74 -7.00 -0.75
N GLU A 31 10.97 -8.09 -0.79
CA GLU A 31 9.81 -8.22 -1.68
C GLU A 31 8.72 -7.19 -1.36
N LEU A 32 8.33 -7.04 -0.09
CA LEU A 32 7.33 -6.06 0.34
C LEU A 32 7.80 -4.63 0.06
N PHE A 33 9.07 -4.34 0.34
CA PHE A 33 9.65 -3.02 0.08
C PHE A 33 9.64 -2.67 -1.41
N SER A 34 10.05 -3.59 -2.29
CA SER A 34 9.97 -3.40 -3.74
C SER A 34 8.54 -3.19 -4.23
N LYS A 35 7.56 -3.90 -3.67
CA LYS A 35 6.14 -3.72 -4.05
C LYS A 35 5.61 -2.37 -3.61
N VAL A 36 5.88 -1.95 -2.39
CA VAL A 36 5.49 -0.62 -1.90
C VAL A 36 6.13 0.45 -2.77
N TYR A 37 7.41 0.32 -3.11
CA TYR A 37 8.10 1.27 -3.98
C TYR A 37 7.40 1.43 -5.36
N LEU A 38 7.13 0.32 -6.05
CA LEU A 38 6.44 0.35 -7.35
C LEU A 38 5.02 0.93 -7.24
N LEU A 39 4.32 0.62 -6.14
CA LEU A 39 3.00 1.20 -5.87
C LEU A 39 3.08 2.71 -5.63
N MET A 40 4.11 3.21 -4.95
CA MET A 40 4.30 4.64 -4.77
C MET A 40 4.54 5.35 -6.10
N GLU A 41 5.34 4.76 -7.00
CA GLU A 41 5.52 5.29 -8.36
C GLU A 41 4.19 5.34 -9.13
N GLU A 42 3.34 4.31 -9.00
CA GLU A 42 2.01 4.30 -9.61
C GLU A 42 1.08 5.38 -9.03
N LEU A 43 1.06 5.53 -7.70
CA LEU A 43 0.23 6.52 -7.02
C LEU A 43 0.69 7.96 -7.26
N GLU A 44 2.00 8.19 -7.43
CA GLU A 44 2.55 9.51 -7.78
C GLU A 44 2.07 10.00 -9.15
N GLN A 45 1.89 9.09 -10.11
CA GLN A 45 1.37 9.42 -11.44
C GLN A 45 -0.16 9.56 -11.47
N ASN A 46 -0.86 9.15 -10.40
CA ASN A 46 -2.31 9.22 -10.33
C ASN A 46 -2.77 10.62 -9.89
N GLN A 47 -3.29 11.41 -10.83
CA GLN A 47 -3.78 12.77 -10.58
C GLN A 47 -4.97 12.85 -9.61
N GLU A 48 -5.67 11.75 -9.37
CA GLU A 48 -6.75 11.68 -8.38
C GLU A 48 -6.20 11.55 -6.95
N VAL A 49 -4.94 11.14 -6.77
CA VAL A 49 -4.32 10.94 -5.46
C VAL A 49 -3.58 12.20 -5.04
N ARG A 50 -3.98 12.77 -3.89
CA ARG A 50 -3.31 13.94 -3.29
C ARG A 50 -2.59 13.62 -1.99
N VAL A 51 -3.00 12.54 -1.33
CA VAL A 51 -2.45 12.10 -0.05
C VAL A 51 -2.33 10.58 -0.08
N ILE A 52 -1.23 10.07 0.46
CA ILE A 52 -1.02 8.64 0.64
C ILE A 52 -0.92 8.34 2.14
N ILE A 53 -1.72 7.41 2.61
CA ILE A 53 -1.68 6.87 3.97
C ILE A 53 -1.15 5.44 3.88
N ILE A 54 -0.09 5.13 4.61
CA ILE A 54 0.44 3.77 4.73
C ILE A 54 0.11 3.26 6.13
N THR A 55 -0.55 2.11 6.20
CA THR A 55 -0.94 1.46 7.46
C THR A 55 -0.71 -0.05 7.39
N GLY A 56 -0.68 -0.73 8.53
CA GLY A 56 -0.61 -2.19 8.60
C GLY A 56 -1.97 -2.80 8.93
N SER A 57 -2.26 -3.98 8.39
CA SER A 57 -3.41 -4.78 8.82
C SER A 57 -3.13 -5.40 10.19
N GLY A 58 -4.05 -5.27 11.13
CA GLY A 58 -3.96 -5.85 12.47
C GLY A 58 -4.32 -4.84 13.56
N GLU A 59 -4.85 -5.32 14.68
CA GLU A 59 -5.31 -4.46 15.79
C GLU A 59 -4.23 -4.15 16.84
N LYS A 60 -2.97 -4.57 16.65
CA LYS A 60 -1.93 -4.44 17.69
C LYS A 60 -0.54 -4.18 17.14
#